data_AF-A0A8T0F486-F1
#
_entry.id   AF-A0A8T0F486-F1
#
_cell.length_a   1.000
_cell.length_b   1.000
_cell.length_c   1.000
_cell.angle_alpha   90.00
_cell.angle_beta   90.00
_cell.angle_gamma   90.00
#
_symmetry.space_group_name_H-M   'P 1'
#
loop_
_entity.id
_entity.type
_entity.pdbx_description
1 polymer ?
#
loop_
_entity_poly.entity_id
_entity_poly.type
_entity_poly.pdbx_seq_one_letter_code
_entity_poly.pdbx_strand_id
1 'polypeptide(L)'
;MKSLSKTRERFYWDRLRADVENWCRECHACGVRKGPKTRTKCRLQRYNVGAPFESVALDIQGPIPVTTKGNKYALVLMDYLTK
;
A
#
# COMPACT_ATOMS: atom_id res chain seq x y z
N MET A 1 19.31 -1.53 -16.60
CA MET A 1 18.22 -0.57 -16.88
C MET A 1 18.04 -0.48 -18.39
N LYS A 2 16.84 -0.74 -18.94
CA LYS A 2 16.65 -0.85 -20.40
C LYS A 2 16.99 0.45 -21.17
N SER A 3 16.73 1.61 -20.57
CA SER A 3 17.09 2.92 -21.14
C SER A 3 18.60 3.10 -21.27
N LEU A 4 19.39 2.73 -20.25
CA LEU A 4 20.85 2.85 -20.27
C LEU A 4 21.51 2.06 -21.40
N SER A 5 21.03 0.84 -21.69
CA SER A 5 21.58 0.00 -22.76
C SER A 5 21.42 0.68 -24.13
N LYS A 6 20.21 1.16 -24.43
CA LYS A 6 19.89 1.82 -25.70
C LYS A 6 20.63 3.14 -25.89
N THR A 7 20.83 3.91 -24.82
CA THR A 7 21.58 5.18 -24.90
C THR A 7 23.05 4.94 -25.20
N ARG A 8 23.66 3.90 -24.59
CA ARG A 8 25.08 3.56 -24.78
C ARG A 8 25.40 3.02 -26.17
N GLU A 9 24.41 2.54 -26.92
CA GLU A 9 24.59 2.09 -28.31
C GLU A 9 24.85 3.24 -29.28
N ARG A 10 24.43 4.47 -28.94
CA ARG A 10 24.45 5.61 -29.88
C ARG A 10 25.16 6.85 -29.32
N PHE A 11 25.33 6.95 -28.00
CA PHE A 11 25.83 8.15 -27.35
C PHE A 11 26.79 7.79 -26.21
N TYR A 12 27.78 8.65 -26.00
CA TYR A 12 28.73 8.56 -24.90
C TYR A 12 29.07 9.96 -24.38
N TRP A 13 29.06 10.13 -23.06
CA TRP A 13 29.58 11.31 -22.37
C TRP A 13 29.90 10.95 -20.91
N ASP A 14 30.68 11.81 -20.24
CA ASP A 14 31.01 11.61 -18.83
C ASP A 14 29.72 11.60 -17.97
N ARG A 15 29.62 10.67 -17.02
CA ARG A 15 28.43 10.46 -16.16
C ARG A 15 27.11 10.12 -16.87
N LEU A 16 27.12 9.68 -18.14
CA LEU A 16 25.93 9.20 -18.87
C LEU A 16 25.03 8.30 -18.04
N ARG A 17 25.62 7.36 -17.29
CA ARG A 17 24.85 6.47 -16.42
C ARG A 17 24.07 7.22 -15.34
N ALA A 18 24.70 8.18 -14.67
CA ALA A 18 24.08 8.97 -13.61
C ALA A 18 22.93 9.81 -14.17
N ASP A 19 23.11 10.42 -15.34
CA ASP A 19 22.10 11.26 -15.97
C ASP A 19 20.87 10.45 -16.40
N VAL A 20 21.08 9.28 -17.03
CA VAL A 20 19.96 8.41 -17.43
C VAL A 20 19.24 7.86 -16.19
N GLU A 21 19.97 7.55 -15.10
CA GLU A 21 19.37 7.14 -13.84
C GLU A 21 18.58 8.28 -13.18
N ASN A 22 19.07 9.53 -13.22
CA ASN A 22 18.39 10.69 -12.69
C ASN A 22 17.11 11.00 -13.47
N TRP A 23 17.21 11.02 -14.81
CA TRP A 23 16.05 11.18 -15.69
C TRP A 23 14.97 10.13 -15.43
N CYS A 24 15.35 8.86 -15.29
CA CYS A 24 14.39 7.78 -14.98
C CYS A 24 13.77 7.89 -13.58
N ARG A 25 14.41 8.61 -12.65
CA ARG A 25 13.94 8.85 -11.28
C ARG A 25 12.95 10.01 -11.25
N GLU A 26 13.22 11.08 -11.98
CA GLU A 26 12.37 12.27 -12.07
C GLU A 26 11.16 12.08 -13.01
N CYS A 27 11.22 11.10 -13.92
CA CYS A 27 10.14 10.81 -14.85
C CYS A 27 8.85 10.40 -14.12
N HIS A 28 7.85 11.28 -14.12
CA HIS A 28 6.55 11.05 -13.49
C HIS A 28 5.86 9.76 -13.97
N ALA A 29 5.81 9.53 -15.29
CA ALA A 29 5.19 8.33 -15.87
C ALA A 29 5.87 7.03 -15.41
N CYS A 30 7.19 7.05 -15.21
CA CYS A 30 7.93 5.92 -14.66
C CYS A 30 7.71 5.78 -13.15
N GLY A 31 7.63 6.88 -12.41
CA GLY A 31 7.38 6.92 -10.97
C GLY A 31 6.01 6.38 -10.59
N VAL A 32 4.95 6.76 -11.31
CA VAL A 32 3.58 6.28 -11.04
C VAL A 32 3.46 4.76 -11.30
N ARG A 33 4.16 4.24 -12.31
CA ARG A 33 4.15 2.81 -12.64
C ARG A 33 5.04 1.96 -11.74
N LYS A 34 6.17 2.52 -11.28
CA LYS A 34 7.08 1.85 -10.34
C LYS A 34 6.56 2.10 -8.93
N GLY A 35 5.75 1.16 -8.44
CA GLY A 35 5.32 1.16 -7.04
C GLY A 35 6.48 1.34 -6.04
N PRO A 36 6.18 1.68 -4.78
CA PRO A 36 7.20 2.01 -3.78
C PRO A 36 8.23 0.89 -3.65
N LYS A 37 9.53 1.24 -3.77
CA LYS A 37 10.65 0.30 -3.64
C LYS A 37 10.74 -0.31 -2.25
N THR A 38 10.30 0.43 -1.23
CA THR A 38 10.28 0.02 0.16
C THR A 38 8.83 -0.16 0.60
N ARG A 39 8.41 -1.42 0.76
CA ARG A 39 7.32 -1.71 1.68
C ARG A 39 7.89 -1.52 3.09
N THR A 40 7.62 -0.39 3.72
CA THR A 40 7.86 -0.24 5.16
C THR A 40 6.93 -1.20 5.87
N LYS A 41 7.40 -2.44 6.10
CA LYS A 41 6.72 -3.39 6.98
C LYS A 41 6.97 -2.90 8.41
N CYS A 42 6.17 -1.95 8.88
CA CYS A 42 6.13 -1.70 10.31
C CYS A 42 5.55 -2.96 10.98
N ARG A 43 6.16 -3.40 12.08
CA ARG A 43 5.62 -4.53 12.85
C ARG A 43 4.28 -4.08 13.44
N LEU A 44 3.23 -4.87 13.23
CA LEU A 44 1.96 -4.66 13.91
C LEU A 44 2.22 -4.66 15.42
N GLN A 45 2.02 -3.52 16.07
CA GLN A 45 2.11 -3.41 17.52
C GLN A 45 0.80 -3.91 18.11
N ARG A 46 0.89 -4.70 19.18
CA ARG A 46 -0.27 -5.04 19.98
C ARG A 46 -0.56 -3.87 20.90
N TYR A 47 -1.78 -3.36 20.87
CA TYR A 47 -2.26 -2.44 21.88
C TYR A 47 -2.62 -3.24 23.13
N ASN A 48 -2.05 -2.88 24.28
CA ASN A 48 -2.47 -3.42 25.56
C ASN A 48 -3.75 -2.66 25.95
N VAL A 49 -4.86 -3.39 26.05
CA VAL A 49 -6.14 -2.87 26.53
C VAL A 49 -6.25 -3.27 28.00
N GLY A 50 -6.51 -2.32 28.90
CA GLY A 50 -6.58 -2.52 30.35
C GLY A 50 -8.00 -2.61 30.90
N ALA A 51 -9.01 -2.11 30.18
CA ALA A 51 -10.42 -2.12 30.60
C ALA A 51 -11.39 -2.52 29.47
N PRO A 52 -12.55 -3.14 29.79
CA PRO A 52 -13.56 -3.45 28.77
C PRO A 52 -14.03 -2.18 28.07
N PHE A 53 -14.27 -2.25 26.76
CA PHE A 53 -14.69 -1.11 25.91
C PHE A 53 -13.66 0.00 25.72
N GLU A 54 -12.42 -0.17 26.17
CA GLU A 54 -11.36 0.81 25.92
C GLU A 54 -10.93 0.82 24.44
N SER A 55 -11.04 -0.32 23.75
CA SER A 55 -10.80 -0.42 22.31
C SER A 55 -11.79 -1.38 21.65
N VAL A 56 -12.56 -0.86 20.69
CA VAL A 56 -13.60 -1.60 19.97
C VAL A 56 -13.34 -1.53 18.47
N ALA A 57 -13.34 -2.68 17.81
CA ALA A 57 -13.34 -2.77 16.37
C ALA A 57 -14.77 -2.77 15.83
N LEU A 58 -15.00 -1.94 14.81
CA LEU A 58 -16.23 -1.90 14.02
C LEU A 58 -15.89 -2.33 12.61
N ASP A 59 -16.64 -3.30 12.07
CA ASP A 59 -16.53 -3.72 10.68
C ASP A 59 -17.91 -3.87 10.05
N ILE A 60 -17.98 -3.64 8.74
CA ILE A 60 -19.22 -3.79 7.95
C ILE A 60 -19.00 -4.95 6.99
N GLN A 61 -19.70 -6.05 7.25
CA GLN A 61 -19.68 -7.19 6.35
C GLN A 61 -20.78 -7.04 5.30
N GLY A 62 -20.38 -7.01 4.02
CA GLY A 62 -21.32 -7.10 2.91
C GLY A 62 -20.78 -6.59 1.58
N PRO A 63 -21.57 -6.71 0.49
CA PRO A 63 -22.99 -7.08 0.50
C PRO A 63 -23.24 -8.59 0.65
N ILE A 64 -24.08 -8.98 1.61
CA ILE A 64 -24.59 -10.35 1.78
C ILE A 64 -25.94 -10.53 1.07
N PRO A 65 -26.36 -11.78 0.76
CA PRO A 65 -27.69 -12.04 0.19
C PRO A 65 -28.78 -11.34 0.99
N VAL A 66 -29.69 -10.67 0.27
CA VAL A 66 -30.72 -9.83 0.86
C VAL A 66 -31.62 -10.68 1.74
N THR A 67 -31.73 -10.32 3.03
CA THR A 67 -32.68 -10.99 3.91
C THR A 67 -34.11 -10.68 3.48
N THR A 68 -35.09 -11.44 3.97
CA THR A 68 -36.51 -11.17 3.73
C THR A 68 -36.96 -9.76 4.14
N LYS A 69 -36.21 -9.08 5.01
CA LYS A 69 -36.44 -7.71 5.46
C LYS A 69 -35.66 -6.65 4.68
N GLY A 70 -34.92 -7.03 3.64
CA GLY A 70 -34.15 -6.10 2.81
C GLY A 70 -32.73 -5.80 3.31
N ASN A 71 -32.25 -6.46 4.37
CA ASN A 71 -30.93 -6.17 4.94
C ASN A 71 -29.82 -6.81 4.08
N LYS A 72 -28.76 -6.05 3.81
CA LYS A 72 -27.62 -6.45 2.95
C LYS A 72 -26.25 -6.37 3.63
N TYR A 73 -26.22 -5.81 4.84
CA TYR A 73 -24.99 -5.55 5.57
C TYR A 73 -25.17 -5.98 7.02
N ALA A 74 -24.11 -6.50 7.61
CA ALA A 74 -24.01 -6.77 9.03
C ALA A 74 -22.95 -5.85 9.63
N LEU A 75 -23.31 -5.10 10.68
CA LEU A 75 -22.36 -4.35 11.49
C LEU A 75 -21.82 -5.30 12.57
N VAL A 76 -20.50 -5.53 12.56
CA VAL A 76 -19.81 -6.35 13.54
C VAL A 76 -19.08 -5.42 14.51
N LEU A 77 -19.31 -5.65 15.80
CA LEU A 77 -18.68 -4.91 16.89
C LEU A 77 -17.92 -5.90 17.77
N MET A 78 -16.62 -5.69 17.96
CA MET A 78 -15.73 -6.57 18.72
C MET A 78 -14.95 -5.75 19.74
N ASP A 79 -15.08 -6.07 21.02
CA ASP A 79 -14.22 -5.52 22.07
C ASP A 79 -12.89 -6.29 22.09
N TYR A 80 -11.77 -5.56 22.13
CA TYR A 80 -10.44 -6.19 22.06
C TYR A 80 -9.99 -6.80 23.39
N LEU A 81 -10.57 -6.39 24.53
CA LEU A 81 -10.22 -6.96 25.83
C LEU A 81 -10.90 -8.32 26.06
N THR A 82 -12.19 -8.42 25.72
CA THR A 82 -13.02 -9.62 25.99
C THR A 82 -12.97 -10.68 24.89
N LYS A 83 -11.99 -10.57 23.97
CA LYS A 83 -11.85 -11.45 22.80
C LYS A 83 -11.36 -12.87 23.14
#